data_AF-A0A935CNS1-F1
#
_entry.id   AF-A0A935CNS1-F1
#
_cell.length_a   1.000
_cell.length_b   1.000
_cell.length_c   1.000
_cell.angle_alpha   90.00
_cell.angle_beta   90.00
_cell.angle_gamma   90.00
#
_symmetry.space_group_name_H-M   'P 1'
#
loop_
_entity.id
_entity.type
_entity.pdbx_description
1 polymer ?
#
loop_
_entity_poly.entity_id
_entity_poly.type
_entity_poly.pdbx_seq_one_letter_code
_entity_poly.pdbx_strand_id
1 'polypeptide(L)'
;MNVRGRVWRAVLFAVLLGAHIPPTLAWPLDDDGQGRPPTADGQILWLANGVGFCTADGDQGIPHLAPDGAGGMIAVWTDARSTANGVDIYAQRLNAVGTPLWAANGVVVSDAPNNQLEPQAISDGAGGVLVAWDDERPGGLAIFAQRLDDTGKTLWAADGISVTTGAADNLLAQLVPDGSGGAFVIWEQHANPDRFDTNLFAQRISAAGSPIWTTPVTITLALGEQFDAEATPDGSGGFIVAWADLRDAGDQNLYAQRLSASGVALWATDGVPVSSNPAVQGIGPIVADGHGGVFVAWYDYRSTGYLADAYLMRLTTSGDRAWPNDLPVVAALDLAEGPTDLIQDGSGGVILVAAASDASGVPGTDVLAQRVDAAGVFLWGAQPVNVTPWAEQQDFAVAVPDGRGGAYLAWVDKFSDPPGYDIMAQHLSEQGVPQWAGHGVAAVALSGVQDNARVISDGAQGLIVAWQDYRNDPDNPDLFAQRISDLHQLIFPLMRKHSGQAQGPALTNEEK
;
A
#
# COMPACT_ATOMS: atom_id res chain seq x y z
N MET A 1 -35.60 15.29 26.99
CA MET A 1 -34.61 14.56 27.82
C MET A 1 -34.61 13.09 27.41
N ASN A 2 -33.43 12.57 27.06
CA ASN A 2 -33.17 11.53 26.05
C ASN A 2 -33.85 10.16 26.23
N VAL A 3 -34.63 9.76 25.22
CA VAL A 3 -35.16 8.40 25.00
C VAL A 3 -34.09 7.46 24.44
N ARG A 4 -33.08 7.99 23.71
CA ARG A 4 -31.96 7.22 23.12
C ARG A 4 -31.11 6.48 24.16
N GLY A 5 -30.93 7.03 25.37
CA GLY A 5 -30.10 6.39 26.41
C GLY A 5 -30.75 5.23 27.17
N ARG A 6 -32.09 5.07 27.10
CA ARG A 6 -32.81 4.02 27.85
C ARG A 6 -32.95 2.71 27.07
N VAL A 7 -32.95 2.76 25.74
CA VAL A 7 -33.07 1.57 24.89
C VAL A 7 -31.80 0.71 24.93
N TRP A 8 -30.62 1.34 24.93
CA TRP A 8 -29.33 0.64 24.97
C TRP A 8 -29.07 -0.12 26.27
N ARG A 9 -29.55 0.38 27.42
CA ARG A 9 -29.42 -0.33 28.71
C ARG A 9 -30.30 -1.57 28.81
N ALA A 10 -31.42 -1.63 28.07
CA ALA A 10 -32.32 -2.79 28.06
C ALA A 10 -31.79 -3.91 27.14
N VAL A 11 -31.16 -3.55 26.01
CA VAL A 11 -30.56 -4.52 25.08
C VAL A 11 -29.33 -5.20 25.69
N LEU A 12 -28.48 -4.44 26.39
CA LEU A 12 -27.32 -5.01 27.09
C LEU A 12 -27.71 -5.98 28.22
N PHE A 13 -28.86 -5.76 28.86
CA PHE A 13 -29.39 -6.65 29.91
C PHE A 13 -30.04 -7.93 29.34
N ALA A 14 -30.59 -7.90 28.13
CA ALA A 14 -31.21 -9.06 27.50
C ALA A 14 -30.17 -10.06 26.93
N VAL A 15 -29.05 -9.56 26.41
CA VAL A 15 -27.94 -10.39 25.90
C VAL A 15 -27.24 -11.15 27.02
N LEU A 16 -27.16 -10.57 28.23
CA LEU A 16 -26.58 -11.23 29.41
C LEU A 16 -27.48 -12.31 30.04
N LEU A 17 -28.74 -12.47 29.60
CA LEU A 17 -29.72 -13.40 30.18
C LEU A 17 -30.28 -14.45 29.19
N GLY A 18 -29.78 -14.50 27.95
CA GLY A 18 -30.10 -15.59 27.01
C GLY A 18 -31.55 -15.66 26.51
N ALA A 19 -32.27 -14.54 26.42
CA ALA A 19 -33.64 -14.52 25.90
C ALA A 19 -33.71 -14.23 24.39
N HIS A 20 -34.58 -14.97 23.68
CA HIS A 20 -34.88 -14.77 22.24
C HIS A 20 -35.53 -13.40 21.97
N ILE A 21 -35.01 -12.69 20.96
CA ILE A 21 -35.59 -11.44 20.43
C ILE A 21 -36.54 -11.79 19.26
N PRO A 22 -37.81 -11.36 19.27
CA PRO A 22 -38.74 -11.63 18.17
C PRO A 22 -38.44 -10.77 16.92
N PRO A 23 -38.63 -11.31 15.69
CA PRO A 23 -38.30 -10.61 14.47
C PRO A 23 -39.49 -9.76 14.01
N THR A 24 -39.57 -8.51 14.45
CA THR A 24 -40.22 -7.40 13.72
C THR A 24 -39.97 -6.09 14.46
N LEU A 25 -38.83 -5.46 14.20
CA LEU A 25 -38.66 -4.03 14.33
C LEU A 25 -38.14 -3.54 12.99
N ALA A 26 -38.98 -2.85 12.23
CA ALA A 26 -38.54 -2.13 11.05
C ALA A 26 -37.53 -1.06 11.49
N TRP A 27 -36.39 -1.04 10.81
CA TRP A 27 -35.29 -0.12 11.09
C TRP A 27 -35.68 1.32 10.72
N PRO A 28 -35.11 2.35 11.38
CA PRO A 28 -35.23 3.73 10.91
C PRO A 28 -34.77 3.82 9.45
N LEU A 29 -35.44 4.67 8.66
CA LEU A 29 -35.02 4.94 7.29
C LEU A 29 -33.73 5.76 7.30
N ASP A 30 -32.77 5.40 6.46
CA ASP A 30 -31.56 6.20 6.22
C ASP A 30 -31.90 7.42 5.32
N ASP A 31 -30.91 8.27 5.05
CA ASP A 31 -31.10 9.51 4.27
C ASP A 31 -31.55 9.25 2.81
N ASP A 32 -31.41 8.01 2.32
CA ASP A 32 -31.91 7.54 1.02
C ASP A 32 -33.37 6.98 1.07
N GLY A 33 -34.00 6.98 2.24
CA GLY A 33 -35.37 6.50 2.43
C GLY A 33 -35.52 4.98 2.44
N GLN A 34 -34.42 4.22 2.54
CA GLN A 34 -34.44 2.76 2.67
C GLN A 34 -34.21 2.35 4.13
N GLY A 35 -34.90 1.31 4.60
CA GLY A 35 -34.66 0.74 5.93
C GLY A 35 -33.67 -0.42 5.83
N ARG A 36 -32.38 -0.16 6.04
CA ARG A 36 -31.36 -1.21 6.07
C ARG A 36 -31.07 -1.62 7.53
N PRO A 37 -30.74 -2.89 7.80
CA PRO A 37 -30.12 -3.25 9.08
C PRO A 37 -28.83 -2.43 9.25
N PRO A 38 -28.34 -2.16 10.48
CA PRO A 38 -27.06 -1.50 10.66
C PRO A 38 -25.97 -2.44 10.12
N THR A 39 -25.56 -2.22 8.88
CA THR A 39 -24.60 -3.04 8.14
C THR A 39 -23.53 -2.13 7.57
N ALA A 40 -22.29 -2.29 8.04
CA ALA A 40 -21.07 -1.82 7.37
C ALA A 40 -21.12 -0.36 6.87
N ASP A 41 -21.36 0.61 7.76
CA ASP A 41 -21.35 2.04 7.40
C ASP A 41 -19.95 2.67 7.49
N GLY A 42 -18.88 1.92 7.16
CA GLY A 42 -17.50 2.41 7.22
C GLY A 42 -17.14 3.12 8.52
N GLN A 43 -17.10 2.37 9.62
CA GLN A 43 -16.94 2.99 10.93
C GLN A 43 -15.54 3.56 11.15
N ILE A 44 -15.49 4.83 11.51
CA ILE A 44 -14.31 5.48 12.08
C ILE A 44 -14.01 4.88 13.46
N LEU A 45 -12.86 4.20 13.60
CA LEU A 45 -12.48 3.47 14.81
C LEU A 45 -11.45 4.18 15.68
N TRP A 46 -10.64 5.08 15.11
CA TRP A 46 -9.74 5.92 15.91
C TRP A 46 -10.35 7.30 16.16
N LEU A 47 -9.59 8.20 16.79
CA LEU A 47 -10.07 9.55 17.08
C LEU A 47 -10.58 10.21 15.79
N ALA A 48 -11.67 10.97 15.93
CA ALA A 48 -12.25 11.71 14.81
C ALA A 48 -11.18 12.63 14.18
N ASN A 49 -11.15 12.67 12.85
CA ASN A 49 -10.15 13.40 12.05
C ASN A 49 -8.71 12.89 12.19
N GLY A 50 -8.55 11.62 12.58
CA GLY A 50 -7.27 10.93 12.61
C GLY A 50 -6.49 11.09 13.92
N VAL A 51 -5.55 10.16 14.11
CA VAL A 51 -4.53 10.22 15.17
C VAL A 51 -3.24 10.75 14.56
N GLY A 52 -2.75 11.87 15.08
CA GLY A 52 -1.42 12.38 14.75
C GLY A 52 -0.35 11.46 15.34
N PHE A 53 0.47 10.85 14.49
CA PHE A 53 1.55 9.95 14.90
C PHE A 53 2.94 10.57 14.75
N CYS A 54 3.03 11.66 13.98
CA CYS A 54 4.10 12.63 14.03
C CYS A 54 3.51 14.03 13.86
N THR A 55 3.71 14.90 14.85
CA THR A 55 3.34 16.33 14.78
C THR A 55 4.52 17.20 15.22
N ALA A 56 5.71 16.87 14.73
CA ALA A 56 6.93 17.58 15.07
C ALA A 56 7.12 18.75 14.10
N ASP A 57 7.61 19.89 14.58
CA ASP A 57 7.92 21.02 13.69
C ASP A 57 8.92 20.60 12.59
N GLY A 58 8.62 20.95 11.33
CA GLY A 58 9.41 20.61 10.15
C GLY A 58 8.61 19.78 9.15
N ASP A 59 9.18 19.53 7.97
CA ASP A 59 8.51 18.76 6.91
C ASP A 59 8.57 17.25 7.19
N GLN A 60 7.42 16.57 7.20
CA GLN A 60 7.35 15.12 7.22
C GLN A 60 6.88 14.59 5.87
N GLY A 61 7.72 13.80 5.20
CA GLY A 61 7.42 13.22 3.91
C GLY A 61 6.37 12.11 3.93
N ILE A 62 6.12 11.55 2.75
CA ILE A 62 5.07 10.55 2.52
C ILE A 62 5.33 9.30 3.38
N PRO A 63 4.35 8.81 4.17
CA PRO A 63 4.55 7.67 5.05
C PRO A 63 4.43 6.32 4.29
N HIS A 64 5.47 5.50 4.34
CA HIS A 64 5.42 4.11 3.87
C HIS A 64 4.93 3.20 4.99
N LEU A 65 3.93 2.36 4.69
CA LEU A 65 3.21 1.58 5.69
C LEU A 65 3.54 0.09 5.63
N ALA A 66 3.67 -0.52 6.80
CA ALA A 66 3.74 -1.96 6.97
C ALA A 66 2.74 -2.42 8.04
N PRO A 67 2.08 -3.59 7.88
CA PRO A 67 1.23 -4.14 8.93
C PRO A 67 2.06 -4.56 10.14
N ASP A 68 1.57 -4.25 11.34
CA ASP A 68 2.23 -4.64 12.59
C ASP A 68 1.92 -6.09 13.02
N GLY A 69 1.09 -6.79 12.25
CA GLY A 69 0.65 -8.17 12.50
C GLY A 69 -0.38 -8.34 13.63
N ALA A 70 -0.81 -7.26 14.27
CA ALA A 70 -1.74 -7.24 15.40
C ALA A 70 -2.94 -6.31 15.17
N GLY A 71 -3.18 -5.89 13.93
CA GLY A 71 -4.29 -5.02 13.52
C GLY A 71 -3.99 -3.52 13.63
N GLY A 72 -2.72 -3.16 13.85
CA GLY A 72 -2.18 -1.81 13.77
C GLY A 72 -1.26 -1.64 12.57
N MET A 73 -0.47 -0.56 12.60
CA MET A 73 0.43 -0.17 11.51
C MET A 73 1.81 0.21 12.04
N ILE A 74 2.81 0.09 11.18
CA ILE A 74 4.11 0.75 11.31
C ILE A 74 4.24 1.70 10.12
N ALA A 75 4.53 2.97 10.38
CA ALA A 75 4.84 3.96 9.36
C ALA A 75 6.33 4.31 9.40
N VAL A 76 6.91 4.56 8.24
CA VAL A 76 8.28 5.05 8.04
C VAL A 76 8.22 6.24 7.10
N TRP A 77 8.94 7.32 7.38
CA TRP A 77 8.91 8.54 6.58
C TRP A 77 10.25 9.26 6.60
N THR A 78 10.46 10.14 5.63
CA THR A 78 11.53 11.14 5.63
C THR A 78 11.13 12.31 6.52
N ASP A 79 12.07 12.83 7.31
CA ASP A 79 11.79 13.83 8.32
C ASP A 79 12.82 14.96 8.32
N ALA A 80 12.36 16.19 8.11
CA ALA A 80 13.17 17.39 8.08
C ALA A 80 13.05 18.25 9.36
N ARG A 81 12.65 17.66 10.51
CA ARG A 81 12.60 18.37 11.81
C ARG A 81 13.95 18.91 12.26
N SER A 82 15.03 18.34 11.75
CA SER A 82 16.42 18.72 12.04
C SER A 82 17.19 19.01 10.76
N THR A 83 16.94 20.16 10.13
CA THR A 83 17.60 20.57 8.87
C THR A 83 19.12 20.78 8.97
N ALA A 84 19.73 20.69 10.15
CA ALA A 84 21.16 20.86 10.36
C ALA A 84 22.01 19.76 9.67
N ASN A 85 21.44 18.58 9.43
CA ASN A 85 22.15 17.43 8.86
C ASN A 85 21.54 16.91 7.54
N GLY A 86 20.44 17.48 7.06
CA GLY A 86 19.69 16.97 5.90
C GLY A 86 18.30 16.50 6.32
N VAL A 87 17.77 15.56 5.55
CA VAL A 87 16.52 14.85 5.83
C VAL A 87 16.85 13.45 6.39
N ASP A 88 16.24 13.09 7.50
CA ASP A 88 16.49 11.84 8.24
C ASP A 88 15.35 10.82 8.01
N ILE A 89 15.50 9.56 8.45
CA ILE A 89 14.41 8.57 8.41
C ILE A 89 13.89 8.30 9.82
N TYR A 90 12.58 8.40 9.99
CA TYR A 90 11.89 8.11 11.25
C TYR A 90 10.80 7.06 11.06
N ALA A 91 10.42 6.42 12.16
CA ALA A 91 9.34 5.44 12.17
C ALA A 91 8.47 5.50 13.43
N GLN A 92 7.22 5.07 13.33
CA GLN A 92 6.27 4.97 14.43
C GLN A 92 5.40 3.74 14.26
N ARG A 93 5.05 3.11 15.38
CA ARG A 93 4.07 2.03 15.42
C ARG A 93 2.80 2.48 16.12
N LEU A 94 1.65 2.27 15.49
CA LEU A 94 0.32 2.44 16.10
C LEU A 94 -0.29 1.06 16.31
N ASN A 95 -0.85 0.82 17.49
CA ASN A 95 -1.61 -0.40 17.74
C ASN A 95 -3.00 -0.37 17.09
N ALA A 96 -3.76 -1.46 17.23
CA ALA A 96 -5.10 -1.60 16.64
C ALA A 96 -6.14 -0.55 17.09
N VAL A 97 -5.89 0.15 18.21
CA VAL A 97 -6.76 1.23 18.72
C VAL A 97 -6.16 2.62 18.47
N GLY A 98 -5.13 2.72 17.65
CA GLY A 98 -4.54 3.98 17.21
C GLY A 98 -3.63 4.63 18.26
N THR A 99 -3.15 3.88 19.25
CA THR A 99 -2.19 4.43 20.23
C THR A 99 -0.77 4.27 19.68
N PRO A 100 0.03 5.36 19.59
CA PRO A 100 1.46 5.28 19.32
C PRO A 100 2.17 4.43 20.39
N LEU A 101 3.01 3.49 19.97
CA LEU A 101 3.70 2.54 20.84
C LEU A 101 5.18 2.83 21.05
N TRP A 102 5.81 3.61 20.16
CA TRP A 102 7.19 4.04 20.32
C TRP A 102 7.24 5.47 20.85
N ALA A 103 8.44 6.07 20.87
CA ALA A 103 8.62 7.45 21.34
C ALA A 103 7.69 8.43 20.61
N ALA A 104 7.27 9.49 21.31
CA ALA A 104 6.44 10.54 20.70
C ALA A 104 7.15 11.14 19.48
N ASN A 105 6.40 11.35 18.39
CA ASN A 105 6.92 11.75 17.08
C ASN A 105 7.93 10.78 16.46
N GLY A 106 7.85 9.50 16.83
CA GLY A 106 8.64 8.43 16.22
C GLY A 106 10.02 8.22 16.82
N VAL A 107 10.66 7.16 16.37
CA VAL A 107 12.06 6.80 16.67
C VAL A 107 12.90 6.95 15.41
N VAL A 108 14.18 7.25 15.60
CA VAL A 108 15.14 7.38 14.50
C VAL A 108 15.43 6.01 13.90
N VAL A 109 15.33 5.92 12.58
CA VAL A 109 15.83 4.79 11.78
C VAL A 109 17.27 5.08 11.32
N SER A 110 17.52 6.30 10.87
CA SER A 110 18.83 6.86 10.51
C SER A 110 18.81 8.38 10.67
N ASP A 111 19.83 8.95 11.32
CA ASP A 111 20.10 10.40 11.43
C ASP A 111 21.53 10.73 10.96
N ALA A 112 21.98 9.99 9.96
CA ALA A 112 23.31 10.10 9.42
C ALA A 112 23.51 11.41 8.63
N PRO A 113 24.76 11.88 8.43
CA PRO A 113 25.00 13.11 7.69
C PRO A 113 24.46 13.07 6.25
N ASN A 114 23.97 14.22 5.77
CA ASN A 114 23.29 14.45 4.49
C ASN A 114 21.90 13.82 4.44
N ASN A 115 21.29 13.71 3.25
CA ASN A 115 19.93 13.24 3.13
C ASN A 115 19.86 11.71 3.16
N GLN A 116 18.76 11.21 3.75
CA GLN A 116 18.24 9.88 3.57
C GLN A 116 16.84 10.00 2.97
N LEU A 117 16.62 9.38 1.81
CA LEU A 117 15.48 9.64 0.93
C LEU A 117 14.79 8.34 0.51
N GLU A 118 13.56 8.45 0.01
CA GLU A 118 12.78 7.35 -0.60
C GLU A 118 12.70 6.06 0.25
N PRO A 119 12.33 6.14 1.55
CA PRO A 119 12.30 4.96 2.40
C PRO A 119 11.20 3.99 1.97
N GLN A 120 11.54 2.73 1.75
CA GLN A 120 10.57 1.63 1.63
C GLN A 120 10.48 0.85 2.94
N ALA A 121 9.30 0.32 3.24
CA ALA A 121 9.04 -0.41 4.47
C ALA A 121 8.27 -1.72 4.21
N ILE A 122 8.74 -2.82 4.82
CA ILE A 122 8.00 -4.09 4.86
C ILE A 122 7.95 -4.64 6.28
N SER A 123 6.87 -5.37 6.59
CA SER A 123 6.74 -6.05 7.88
C SER A 123 7.82 -7.12 8.04
N ASP A 124 8.42 -7.21 9.23
CA ASP A 124 9.39 -8.27 9.54
C ASP A 124 8.72 -9.60 9.96
N GLY A 125 7.38 -9.62 10.03
CA GLY A 125 6.57 -10.76 10.46
C GLY A 125 6.59 -11.06 11.96
N ALA A 126 7.35 -10.27 12.75
CA ALA A 126 7.51 -10.39 14.20
C ALA A 126 7.05 -9.12 14.96
N GLY A 127 6.38 -8.19 14.29
CA GLY A 127 5.87 -6.94 14.86
C GLY A 127 6.81 -5.75 14.72
N GLY A 128 7.94 -5.95 14.03
CA GLY A 128 8.88 -4.93 13.61
C GLY A 128 8.81 -4.65 12.10
N VAL A 129 9.80 -3.92 11.59
CA VAL A 129 9.85 -3.45 10.20
C VAL A 129 11.27 -3.54 9.64
N LEU A 130 11.40 -3.92 8.37
CA LEU A 130 12.61 -3.71 7.58
C LEU A 130 12.42 -2.46 6.73
N VAL A 131 13.44 -1.60 6.70
CA VAL A 131 13.46 -0.34 5.97
C VAL A 131 14.67 -0.33 5.04
N ALA A 132 14.49 0.12 3.81
CA ALA A 132 15.57 0.43 2.88
C ALA A 132 15.39 1.85 2.33
N TRP A 133 16.48 2.56 2.05
CA TRP A 133 16.41 3.96 1.61
C TRP A 133 17.63 4.34 0.76
N ASP A 134 17.50 5.44 0.03
CA ASP A 134 18.57 6.09 -0.72
C ASP A 134 19.38 6.97 0.23
N ASP A 135 20.68 6.76 0.30
CA ASP A 135 21.55 7.40 1.29
C ASP A 135 22.62 8.28 0.62
N GLU A 136 22.66 9.55 1.02
CA GLU A 136 23.59 10.55 0.48
C GLU A 136 24.80 10.81 1.39
N ARG A 137 25.10 9.93 2.35
CA ARG A 137 26.32 10.04 3.17
C ARG A 137 27.57 10.16 2.28
N PRO A 138 28.66 10.76 2.79
CA PRO A 138 29.91 10.86 2.03
C PRO A 138 30.41 9.48 1.56
N GLY A 139 30.48 9.28 0.24
CA GLY A 139 30.88 8.00 -0.35
C GLY A 139 30.26 7.68 -1.72
N GLY A 140 29.22 8.42 -2.13
CA GLY A 140 28.43 8.17 -3.34
C GLY A 140 27.01 7.72 -2.97
N LEU A 141 26.03 7.86 -3.88
CA LEU A 141 24.65 7.45 -3.59
C LEU A 141 24.58 5.92 -3.44
N ALA A 142 24.08 5.47 -2.29
CA ALA A 142 24.05 4.06 -1.96
C ALA A 142 22.72 3.67 -1.31
N ILE A 143 22.34 2.41 -1.44
CA ILE A 143 21.16 1.89 -0.74
C ILE A 143 21.59 1.41 0.64
N PHE A 144 20.91 1.91 1.66
CA PHE A 144 21.06 1.45 3.03
C PHE A 144 19.80 0.74 3.51
N ALA A 145 19.94 -0.05 4.57
CA ALA A 145 18.83 -0.71 5.20
C ALA A 145 18.98 -0.82 6.72
N GLN A 146 17.86 -0.91 7.41
CA GLN A 146 17.76 -1.09 8.87
C GLN A 146 16.60 -2.03 9.18
N ARG A 147 16.67 -2.71 10.33
CA ARG A 147 15.54 -3.41 10.90
C ARG A 147 15.24 -2.88 12.29
N LEU A 148 13.98 -2.60 12.56
CA LEU A 148 13.50 -2.25 13.90
C LEU A 148 12.69 -3.41 14.47
N ASP A 149 12.85 -3.71 15.75
CA ASP A 149 12.00 -4.67 16.45
C ASP A 149 10.64 -4.06 16.86
N ASP A 150 9.81 -4.86 17.53
CA ASP A 150 8.47 -4.48 17.97
C ASP A 150 8.45 -3.36 19.01
N THR A 151 9.60 -3.06 19.63
CA THR A 151 9.82 -1.96 20.57
C THR A 151 10.40 -0.70 19.92
N GLY A 152 10.69 -0.74 18.62
CA GLY A 152 11.25 0.39 17.88
C GLY A 152 12.76 0.51 18.01
N LYS A 153 13.43 -0.56 18.49
CA LYS A 153 14.88 -0.57 18.61
C LYS A 153 15.50 -1.07 17.31
N THR A 154 16.52 -0.37 16.81
CA THR A 154 17.34 -0.82 15.68
C THR A 154 18.11 -2.10 16.02
N LEU A 155 18.11 -3.05 15.09
CA LEU A 155 18.68 -4.38 15.25
C LEU A 155 20.02 -4.57 14.53
N TRP A 156 20.34 -3.70 13.57
CA TRP A 156 21.63 -3.70 12.89
C TRP A 156 22.51 -2.57 13.39
N ALA A 157 23.58 -2.23 12.66
CA ALA A 157 24.45 -1.12 13.02
C ALA A 157 23.65 0.19 13.12
N ALA A 158 24.15 1.13 13.94
CA ALA A 158 23.62 2.49 13.96
C ALA A 158 23.66 3.07 12.54
N ASP A 159 22.59 3.78 12.16
CA ASP A 159 22.39 4.31 10.81
C ASP A 159 22.37 3.26 9.70
N GLY A 160 22.06 2.01 10.05
CA GLY A 160 21.86 0.93 9.09
C GLY A 160 23.14 0.34 8.51
N ILE A 161 22.93 -0.56 7.56
CA ILE A 161 23.97 -1.24 6.78
C ILE A 161 23.88 -0.78 5.33
N SER A 162 25.03 -0.71 4.65
CA SER A 162 25.02 -0.52 3.20
C SER A 162 24.68 -1.84 2.51
N VAL A 163 23.72 -1.80 1.58
CA VAL A 163 23.29 -2.93 0.76
C VAL A 163 24.11 -3.01 -0.53
N THR A 164 24.49 -1.86 -1.07
CA THR A 164 25.28 -1.75 -2.30
C THR A 164 26.77 -1.71 -2.01
N THR A 165 27.57 -1.95 -3.05
CA THR A 165 29.04 -1.90 -2.97
C THR A 165 29.59 -1.18 -4.19
N GLY A 166 30.68 -0.43 -4.01
CA GLY A 166 31.36 0.27 -5.11
C GLY A 166 31.14 1.78 -5.06
N ALA A 167 31.36 2.44 -6.19
CA ALA A 167 31.33 3.90 -6.32
C ALA A 167 30.31 4.40 -7.36
N ALA A 168 29.49 3.49 -7.91
CA ALA A 168 28.36 3.88 -8.77
C ALA A 168 27.23 4.43 -7.88
N ASP A 169 26.43 5.34 -8.44
CA ASP A 169 25.23 5.84 -7.76
C ASP A 169 24.13 4.78 -7.84
N ASN A 170 23.49 4.51 -6.70
CA ASN A 170 22.40 3.55 -6.57
C ASN A 170 21.23 4.25 -5.88
N LEU A 171 20.03 4.13 -6.45
CA LEU A 171 18.83 4.82 -6.01
C LEU A 171 17.57 4.00 -6.29
N LEU A 172 16.43 4.51 -5.80
CA LEU A 172 15.09 3.99 -6.04
C LEU A 172 14.96 2.52 -5.62
N ALA A 173 15.33 2.25 -4.37
CA ALA A 173 15.28 0.90 -3.84
C ALA A 173 13.83 0.38 -3.74
N GLN A 174 13.59 -0.84 -4.21
CA GLN A 174 12.39 -1.62 -3.91
C GLN A 174 12.71 -2.70 -2.88
N LEU A 175 11.76 -3.00 -1.99
CA LEU A 175 11.95 -3.94 -0.88
C LEU A 175 10.90 -5.05 -0.91
N VAL A 176 11.35 -6.30 -1.08
CA VAL A 176 10.45 -7.47 -1.19
C VAL A 176 10.79 -8.48 -0.09
N PRO A 177 9.80 -8.97 0.70
CA PRO A 177 10.07 -9.96 1.75
C PRO A 177 10.59 -11.27 1.16
N ASP A 178 11.63 -11.84 1.78
CA ASP A 178 12.22 -13.11 1.31
C ASP A 178 11.53 -14.37 1.90
N GLY A 179 10.47 -14.18 2.69
CA GLY A 179 9.73 -15.23 3.39
C GLY A 179 10.48 -15.88 4.56
N SER A 180 11.71 -15.45 4.85
CA SER A 180 12.60 -16.00 5.89
C SER A 180 13.02 -14.94 6.93
N GLY A 181 12.34 -13.79 6.95
CA GLY A 181 12.61 -12.65 7.83
C GLY A 181 13.70 -11.69 7.32
N GLY A 182 14.22 -11.93 6.11
CA GLY A 182 15.06 -11.00 5.37
C GLY A 182 14.30 -10.36 4.20
N ALA A 183 15.04 -9.81 3.25
CA ALA A 183 14.46 -9.14 2.09
C ALA A 183 15.32 -9.29 0.83
N PHE A 184 14.68 -9.16 -0.33
CA PHE A 184 15.33 -8.74 -1.57
C PHE A 184 15.25 -7.22 -1.65
N VAL A 185 16.38 -6.61 -1.99
CA VAL A 185 16.51 -5.17 -2.26
C VAL A 185 16.87 -5.05 -3.73
N ILE A 186 16.04 -4.36 -4.51
CA ILE A 186 16.23 -4.10 -5.93
C ILE A 186 16.54 -2.61 -6.08
N TRP A 187 17.44 -2.21 -6.97
CA TRP A 187 17.75 -0.80 -7.19
C TRP A 187 18.17 -0.51 -8.62
N GLU A 188 18.10 0.77 -8.96
CA GLU A 188 18.68 1.36 -10.16
C GLU A 188 20.13 1.75 -9.90
N GLN A 189 21.04 1.27 -10.75
CA GLN A 189 22.44 1.67 -10.72
C GLN A 189 22.79 2.51 -11.94
N HIS A 190 23.30 3.72 -11.69
CA HIS A 190 23.68 4.67 -12.72
C HIS A 190 25.19 4.56 -12.99
N ALA A 191 25.56 4.15 -14.21
CA ALA A 191 26.94 3.82 -14.55
C ALA A 191 27.85 5.04 -14.83
N ASN A 192 27.28 6.25 -14.97
CA ASN A 192 28.01 7.48 -15.30
C ASN A 192 27.34 8.70 -14.63
N PRO A 193 28.08 9.73 -14.16
CA PRO A 193 27.52 10.99 -13.63
C PRO A 193 26.49 11.70 -14.52
N ASP A 194 26.46 11.43 -15.82
CA ASP A 194 25.45 11.97 -16.73
C ASP A 194 24.08 11.24 -16.66
N ARG A 195 23.95 10.19 -15.85
CA ARG A 195 22.71 9.44 -15.53
C ARG A 195 21.98 8.76 -16.70
N PHE A 196 22.59 8.62 -17.87
CA PHE A 196 21.93 8.06 -19.07
C PHE A 196 22.11 6.54 -19.30
N ASP A 197 22.71 5.83 -18.35
CA ASP A 197 22.89 4.38 -18.43
C ASP A 197 22.56 3.79 -17.06
N THR A 198 21.29 3.37 -16.93
CA THR A 198 20.71 2.81 -15.72
C THR A 198 20.43 1.33 -15.93
N ASN A 199 20.94 0.51 -15.02
CA ASN A 199 20.77 -0.94 -15.04
C ASN A 199 20.18 -1.41 -13.70
N LEU A 200 19.46 -2.53 -13.73
CA LEU A 200 18.80 -3.06 -12.54
C LEU A 200 19.60 -4.18 -11.87
N PHE A 201 19.75 -4.05 -10.55
CA PHE A 201 20.44 -5.01 -9.71
C PHE A 201 19.61 -5.37 -8.50
N ALA A 202 19.98 -6.49 -7.86
CA ALA A 202 19.38 -6.90 -6.60
C ALA A 202 20.40 -7.49 -5.63
N GLN A 203 20.08 -7.40 -4.35
CA GLN A 203 20.77 -8.08 -3.26
C GLN A 203 19.75 -8.73 -2.34
N ARG A 204 20.05 -9.92 -1.83
CA ARG A 204 19.27 -10.53 -0.76
C ARG A 204 19.98 -10.27 0.57
N ILE A 205 19.27 -9.70 1.53
CA ILE A 205 19.75 -9.47 2.89
C ILE A 205 19.05 -10.42 3.86
N SER A 206 19.80 -10.98 4.80
CA SER A 206 19.25 -11.85 5.85
C SER A 206 18.55 -11.05 6.94
N ALA A 207 17.78 -11.74 7.78
CA ALA A 207 17.16 -11.18 8.98
C ALA A 207 18.14 -10.49 9.95
N ALA A 208 19.42 -10.87 9.89
CA ALA A 208 20.51 -10.29 10.69
C ALA A 208 21.28 -9.16 9.97
N GLY A 209 20.82 -8.72 8.79
CA GLY A 209 21.45 -7.63 8.06
C GLY A 209 22.77 -8.03 7.38
N SER A 210 22.96 -9.32 7.10
CA SER A 210 24.11 -9.76 6.31
C SER A 210 23.68 -10.04 4.87
N PRO A 211 24.45 -9.59 3.85
CA PRO A 211 24.20 -9.96 2.47
C PRO A 211 24.31 -11.48 2.27
N ILE A 212 23.36 -12.06 1.55
CA ILE A 212 23.30 -13.49 1.27
C ILE A 212 24.02 -13.82 -0.04
N TRP A 213 23.86 -12.98 -1.08
CA TRP A 213 24.66 -13.15 -2.30
C TRP A 213 26.00 -12.44 -2.13
N THR A 214 27.08 -13.13 -2.50
CA THR A 214 28.46 -12.63 -2.37
C THR A 214 28.69 -11.36 -3.18
N THR A 215 27.96 -11.22 -4.29
CA THR A 215 27.89 -10.03 -5.11
C THR A 215 26.43 -9.77 -5.42
N PRO A 216 25.99 -8.50 -5.54
CA PRO A 216 24.72 -8.17 -6.16
C PRO A 216 24.50 -8.94 -7.46
N VAL A 217 23.28 -9.41 -7.67
CA VAL A 217 22.89 -10.06 -8.92
C VAL A 217 22.35 -9.03 -9.88
N THR A 218 22.65 -9.22 -11.15
CA THR A 218 22.13 -8.43 -12.25
C THR A 218 20.73 -8.93 -12.62
N ILE A 219 19.78 -8.01 -12.74
CA ILE A 219 18.45 -8.28 -13.31
C ILE A 219 18.52 -8.15 -14.83
N THR A 220 19.12 -7.07 -15.33
CA THR A 220 19.37 -6.85 -16.77
C THR A 220 20.57 -5.94 -17.01
N LEU A 221 21.24 -6.15 -18.14
CA LEU A 221 22.25 -5.26 -18.73
C LEU A 221 21.92 -5.02 -20.20
N ALA A 222 20.63 -4.98 -20.54
CA ALA A 222 20.21 -4.63 -21.88
C ALA A 222 20.79 -3.25 -22.24
N LEU A 223 21.06 -3.04 -23.54
CA LEU A 223 21.44 -1.70 -23.99
C LEU A 223 20.32 -0.71 -23.66
N GLY A 224 20.63 0.57 -23.49
CA GLY A 224 19.64 1.59 -23.13
C GLY A 224 19.41 1.68 -21.62
N GLU A 225 18.46 2.52 -21.21
CA GLU A 225 18.12 2.74 -19.80
C GLU A 225 17.04 1.76 -19.32
N GLN A 226 17.15 1.31 -18.08
CA GLN A 226 16.13 0.54 -17.37
C GLN A 226 15.81 1.22 -16.04
N PHE A 227 14.55 1.61 -15.85
CA PHE A 227 14.12 2.44 -14.73
C PHE A 227 12.66 2.18 -14.35
N ASP A 228 12.20 2.84 -13.28
CA ASP A 228 10.86 2.71 -12.68
C ASP A 228 10.55 1.24 -12.33
N ALA A 229 11.49 0.56 -11.68
CA ALA A 229 11.32 -0.84 -11.35
C ALA A 229 10.27 -1.04 -10.24
N GLU A 230 9.34 -1.97 -10.49
CA GLU A 230 8.33 -2.44 -9.53
C GLU A 230 8.55 -3.92 -9.23
N ALA A 231 8.45 -4.33 -7.97
CA ALA A 231 8.80 -5.70 -7.56
C ALA A 231 7.80 -6.33 -6.58
N THR A 232 7.55 -7.63 -6.73
CA THR A 232 6.61 -8.39 -5.89
C THR A 232 7.16 -9.78 -5.58
N PRO A 233 6.83 -10.41 -4.43
CA PRO A 233 7.23 -11.79 -4.16
C PRO A 233 6.67 -12.74 -5.20
N ASP A 234 7.42 -13.77 -5.61
CA ASP A 234 6.92 -14.75 -6.57
C ASP A 234 6.04 -15.86 -5.93
N GLY A 235 5.82 -15.79 -4.61
CA GLY A 235 5.10 -16.79 -3.82
C GLY A 235 5.84 -18.13 -3.62
N SER A 236 7.05 -18.28 -4.19
CA SER A 236 7.90 -19.48 -4.12
C SER A 236 9.27 -19.21 -3.47
N GLY A 237 9.43 -18.04 -2.84
CA GLY A 237 10.64 -17.62 -2.13
C GLY A 237 11.63 -16.82 -2.99
N GLY A 238 11.28 -16.51 -4.24
CA GLY A 238 11.95 -15.54 -5.09
C GLY A 238 11.13 -14.26 -5.24
N PHE A 239 11.38 -13.51 -6.30
CA PHE A 239 10.65 -12.28 -6.62
C PHE A 239 10.50 -12.12 -8.14
N ILE A 240 9.55 -11.29 -8.53
CA ILE A 240 9.32 -10.84 -9.90
C ILE A 240 9.48 -9.32 -9.91
N VAL A 241 10.16 -8.81 -10.93
CA VAL A 241 10.38 -7.38 -11.14
C VAL A 241 9.97 -7.02 -12.56
N ALA A 242 9.27 -5.90 -12.73
CA ALA A 242 8.94 -5.30 -14.02
C ALA A 242 9.50 -3.88 -14.09
N TRP A 243 9.84 -3.40 -15.28
CA TRP A 243 10.49 -2.10 -15.47
C TRP A 243 10.18 -1.48 -16.84
N ALA A 244 10.40 -0.17 -16.94
CA ALA A 244 10.44 0.56 -18.20
C ALA A 244 11.83 0.45 -18.83
N ASP A 245 11.88 0.19 -20.14
CA ASP A 245 13.09 -0.21 -20.85
C ASP A 245 13.24 0.54 -22.18
N LEU A 246 14.39 1.19 -22.36
CA LEU A 246 14.76 1.98 -23.54
C LEU A 246 15.80 1.25 -24.43
N ARG A 247 15.82 -0.09 -24.44
CA ARG A 247 16.73 -0.87 -25.30
C ARG A 247 16.52 -0.69 -26.79
N ASP A 248 15.28 -0.37 -27.17
CA ASP A 248 14.90 -0.13 -28.55
C ASP A 248 14.74 1.38 -28.75
N ALA A 249 15.73 1.99 -29.43
CA ALA A 249 15.81 3.45 -29.56
C ALA A 249 14.53 4.05 -30.17
N GLY A 250 13.79 4.82 -29.37
CA GLY A 250 12.53 5.47 -29.76
C GLY A 250 11.28 4.89 -29.11
N ASP A 251 11.38 3.73 -28.45
CA ASP A 251 10.28 3.06 -27.76
C ASP A 251 10.62 2.81 -26.28
N GLN A 252 9.74 3.23 -25.37
CA GLN A 252 9.78 2.87 -23.96
C GLN A 252 8.88 1.64 -23.75
N ASN A 253 9.49 0.46 -23.75
CA ASN A 253 8.79 -0.82 -23.63
C ASN A 253 8.82 -1.35 -22.20
N LEU A 254 7.91 -2.27 -21.88
CA LEU A 254 7.88 -2.91 -20.57
C LEU A 254 8.42 -4.33 -20.61
N TYR A 255 9.34 -4.61 -19.69
CA TYR A 255 9.92 -5.94 -19.50
C TYR A 255 9.76 -6.41 -18.07
N ALA A 256 9.84 -7.72 -17.87
CA ALA A 256 9.83 -8.31 -16.55
C ALA A 256 10.78 -9.51 -16.46
N GLN A 257 11.24 -9.81 -15.24
CA GLN A 257 12.11 -10.93 -14.92
C GLN A 257 11.65 -11.57 -13.62
N ARG A 258 11.76 -12.89 -13.56
CA ARG A 258 11.57 -13.64 -12.32
C ARG A 258 12.90 -14.16 -11.84
N LEU A 259 13.23 -13.93 -10.57
CA LEU A 259 14.46 -14.41 -9.95
C LEU A 259 14.16 -15.37 -8.81
N SER A 260 14.95 -16.44 -8.71
CA SER A 260 14.86 -17.39 -7.62
C SER A 260 15.42 -16.81 -6.31
N ALA A 261 15.20 -17.51 -5.20
CA ALA A 261 15.78 -17.19 -3.89
C ALA A 261 17.32 -17.12 -3.88
N SER A 262 17.98 -17.77 -4.85
CA SER A 262 19.44 -17.76 -5.03
C SER A 262 19.92 -16.74 -6.07
N GLY A 263 19.02 -15.87 -6.57
CA GLY A 263 19.35 -14.83 -7.54
C GLY A 263 19.54 -15.34 -8.96
N VAL A 264 18.98 -16.51 -9.29
CA VAL A 264 19.03 -17.06 -10.66
C VAL A 264 17.81 -16.57 -11.43
N ALA A 265 18.03 -15.93 -12.58
CA ALA A 265 16.97 -15.57 -13.52
C ALA A 265 16.25 -16.85 -14.01
N LEU A 266 14.92 -16.83 -13.94
CA LEU A 266 14.04 -17.95 -14.26
C LEU A 266 13.29 -17.76 -15.58
N TRP A 267 13.27 -16.54 -16.14
CA TRP A 267 12.80 -16.26 -17.49
C TRP A 267 13.98 -15.97 -18.42
N ALA A 268 13.69 -15.57 -19.65
CA ALA A 268 14.70 -15.26 -20.66
C ALA A 268 15.69 -14.20 -20.16
N THR A 269 16.95 -14.28 -20.62
CA THR A 269 17.97 -13.27 -20.33
C THR A 269 17.47 -11.88 -20.73
N ASP A 270 17.73 -10.88 -19.89
CA ASP A 270 17.25 -9.50 -20.06
C ASP A 270 15.72 -9.35 -20.10
N GLY A 271 15.01 -10.32 -19.52
CA GLY A 271 13.57 -10.25 -19.29
C GLY A 271 12.72 -10.70 -20.47
N VAL A 272 11.43 -10.80 -20.21
CA VAL A 272 10.38 -11.07 -21.21
C VAL A 272 9.52 -9.82 -21.39
N PRO A 273 9.01 -9.55 -22.60
CA PRO A 273 8.16 -8.40 -22.84
C PRO A 273 6.79 -8.58 -22.14
N VAL A 274 6.32 -7.53 -21.48
CA VAL A 274 4.99 -7.48 -20.85
C VAL A 274 3.93 -7.17 -21.91
N SER A 275 4.16 -6.09 -22.65
CA SER A 275 3.25 -5.59 -23.69
C SER A 275 3.55 -6.23 -25.05
N SER A 276 2.52 -6.40 -25.87
CA SER A 276 2.67 -6.87 -27.27
C SER A 276 2.74 -5.74 -28.30
N ASN A 277 2.57 -4.49 -27.88
CA ASN A 277 2.43 -3.36 -28.80
C ASN A 277 3.48 -2.30 -28.49
N PRO A 278 4.30 -1.88 -29.48
CA PRO A 278 5.24 -0.79 -29.28
C PRO A 278 4.48 0.53 -29.09
N ALA A 279 4.64 1.13 -27.92
CA ALA A 279 4.13 2.45 -27.57
C ALA A 279 5.01 3.01 -26.46
N VAL A 280 4.95 4.33 -26.22
CA VAL A 280 5.54 4.90 -25.00
C VAL A 280 4.69 4.42 -23.81
N GLN A 281 5.26 3.52 -23.00
CA GLN A 281 4.58 2.86 -21.89
C GLN A 281 5.18 3.30 -20.56
N GLY A 282 4.35 3.80 -19.65
CA GLY A 282 4.73 3.99 -18.26
C GLY A 282 4.30 2.80 -17.42
N ILE A 283 5.25 2.18 -16.70
CA ILE A 283 4.96 1.08 -15.79
C ILE A 283 4.06 1.54 -14.65
N GLY A 284 3.13 0.69 -14.26
CA GLY A 284 2.27 0.89 -13.09
C GLY A 284 2.49 -0.22 -12.06
N PRO A 285 1.59 -0.34 -11.08
CA PRO A 285 1.71 -1.33 -10.01
C PRO A 285 1.66 -2.77 -10.54
N ILE A 286 2.39 -3.66 -9.87
CA ILE A 286 2.40 -5.10 -10.16
C ILE A 286 2.01 -5.89 -8.92
N VAL A 287 1.39 -7.04 -9.14
CA VAL A 287 1.05 -7.95 -8.03
C VAL A 287 1.21 -9.40 -8.43
N ALA A 288 1.75 -10.21 -7.52
CA ALA A 288 1.91 -11.65 -7.73
C ALA A 288 0.57 -12.30 -8.07
N ASP A 289 0.55 -13.31 -8.93
CA ASP A 289 -0.67 -14.04 -9.27
C ASP A 289 -0.99 -15.20 -8.29
N GLY A 290 -0.15 -15.41 -7.27
CA GLY A 290 -0.25 -16.51 -6.30
C GLY A 290 0.18 -17.89 -6.83
N HIS A 291 0.65 -17.97 -8.08
CA HIS A 291 1.00 -19.19 -8.80
C HIS A 291 2.38 -19.10 -9.48
N GLY A 292 3.24 -18.18 -9.03
CA GLY A 292 4.59 -17.98 -9.55
C GLY A 292 4.67 -17.10 -10.79
N GLY A 293 3.56 -16.45 -11.19
CA GLY A 293 3.46 -15.40 -12.19
C GLY A 293 3.09 -14.05 -11.56
N VAL A 294 2.73 -13.08 -12.40
CA VAL A 294 2.48 -11.69 -12.00
C VAL A 294 1.41 -11.06 -12.89
N PHE A 295 0.61 -10.18 -12.32
CA PHE A 295 -0.18 -9.20 -13.06
C PHE A 295 0.58 -7.87 -13.10
N VAL A 296 0.71 -7.30 -14.29
CA VAL A 296 1.41 -6.03 -14.52
C VAL A 296 0.42 -5.05 -15.13
N ALA A 297 0.17 -3.94 -14.44
CA ALA A 297 -0.58 -2.82 -14.96
C ALA A 297 0.36 -1.76 -15.54
N TRP A 298 -0.11 -1.04 -16.55
CA TRP A 298 0.62 0.09 -17.12
C TRP A 298 -0.32 1.06 -17.80
N TYR A 299 0.20 2.21 -18.19
CA TYR A 299 -0.50 3.14 -19.06
C TYR A 299 0.30 3.39 -20.33
N ASP A 300 -0.40 3.63 -21.45
CA ASP A 300 0.25 4.08 -22.67
C ASP A 300 -0.67 4.90 -23.57
N TYR A 301 -0.07 5.54 -24.56
CA TYR A 301 -0.73 6.53 -25.43
C TYR A 301 -1.14 5.96 -26.80
N ARG A 302 -1.24 4.62 -26.95
CA ARG A 302 -1.40 3.99 -28.28
C ARG A 302 -2.72 4.33 -28.99
N SER A 303 -3.76 4.64 -28.24
CA SER A 303 -5.13 4.83 -28.76
C SER A 303 -5.33 6.21 -29.39
N THR A 304 -4.84 7.27 -28.72
CA THR A 304 -5.06 8.66 -29.14
C THR A 304 -3.77 9.43 -29.44
N GLY A 305 -2.63 9.00 -28.88
CA GLY A 305 -1.34 9.68 -28.94
C GLY A 305 -1.12 10.79 -27.91
N TYR A 306 -2.11 11.09 -27.06
CA TYR A 306 -2.00 12.15 -26.04
C TYR A 306 -2.80 11.87 -24.75
N LEU A 307 -3.82 11.01 -24.81
CA LEU A 307 -4.48 10.45 -23.64
C LEU A 307 -3.96 9.04 -23.39
N ALA A 308 -3.62 8.75 -22.14
CA ALA A 308 -3.19 7.43 -21.73
C ALA A 308 -4.40 6.54 -21.42
N ASP A 309 -4.34 5.26 -21.80
CA ASP A 309 -5.27 4.23 -21.32
C ASP A 309 -4.56 3.29 -20.34
N ALA A 310 -5.28 2.72 -19.39
CA ALA A 310 -4.76 1.73 -18.46
C ALA A 310 -4.96 0.29 -18.97
N TYR A 311 -3.85 -0.43 -19.07
CA TYR A 311 -3.78 -1.81 -19.55
C TYR A 311 -3.31 -2.77 -18.46
N LEU A 312 -3.61 -4.05 -18.68
CA LEU A 312 -3.21 -5.15 -17.80
C LEU A 312 -2.72 -6.35 -18.62
N MET A 313 -1.74 -7.06 -18.06
CA MET A 313 -1.30 -8.35 -18.56
C MET A 313 -0.97 -9.27 -17.39
N ARG A 314 -1.31 -10.55 -17.51
CA ARG A 314 -0.78 -11.60 -16.64
C ARG A 314 0.36 -12.33 -17.32
N LEU A 315 1.54 -12.34 -16.69
CA LEU A 315 2.64 -13.23 -17.05
C LEU A 315 2.57 -14.49 -16.19
N THR A 316 2.67 -15.64 -16.84
CA THR A 316 2.64 -16.96 -16.18
C THR A 316 3.98 -17.27 -15.49
N THR A 317 4.05 -18.39 -14.77
CA THR A 317 5.28 -18.80 -14.10
C THR A 317 6.48 -19.04 -15.02
N SER A 318 6.24 -19.33 -16.30
CA SER A 318 7.25 -19.47 -17.36
C SER A 318 7.61 -18.15 -18.06
N GLY A 319 6.93 -17.05 -17.72
CA GLY A 319 7.13 -15.74 -18.37
C GLY A 319 6.30 -15.55 -19.64
N ASP A 320 5.44 -16.51 -19.97
CA ASP A 320 4.54 -16.38 -21.12
C ASP A 320 3.36 -15.46 -20.78
N ARG A 321 2.96 -14.61 -21.73
CA ARG A 321 1.72 -13.82 -21.66
C ARG A 321 0.51 -14.75 -21.62
N ALA A 322 -0.32 -14.63 -20.59
CA ALA A 322 -1.51 -15.46 -20.41
C ALA A 322 -2.62 -15.09 -21.41
N TRP A 323 -2.61 -13.86 -21.93
CA TRP A 323 -3.58 -13.34 -22.88
C TRP A 323 -2.89 -12.96 -24.20
N PRO A 324 -3.56 -13.17 -25.35
CA PRO A 324 -2.95 -12.87 -26.65
C PRO A 324 -2.73 -11.36 -26.85
N ASN A 325 -3.60 -10.52 -26.29
CA ASN A 325 -3.57 -9.07 -26.43
C ASN A 325 -3.47 -8.41 -25.05
N ASP A 326 -2.93 -7.19 -25.04
CA ASP A 326 -2.95 -6.32 -23.86
C ASP A 326 -4.41 -6.01 -23.51
N LEU A 327 -4.80 -6.19 -22.24
CA LEU A 327 -6.19 -6.05 -21.82
C LEU A 327 -6.47 -4.58 -21.47
N PRO A 328 -7.31 -3.85 -22.23
CA PRO A 328 -7.68 -2.46 -21.91
C PRO A 328 -8.71 -2.46 -20.77
N VAL A 329 -8.26 -2.20 -19.54
CA VAL A 329 -9.12 -2.32 -18.35
C VAL A 329 -9.91 -1.04 -18.12
N VAL A 330 -9.22 0.08 -18.22
CA VAL A 330 -9.79 1.43 -18.19
C VAL A 330 -9.27 2.08 -19.45
N ALA A 331 -10.12 2.08 -20.48
CA ALA A 331 -9.79 2.62 -21.79
C ALA A 331 -11.06 3.24 -22.38
N ALA A 332 -11.11 4.57 -22.38
CA ALA A 332 -12.16 5.35 -23.00
C ALA A 332 -11.54 6.40 -23.93
N LEU A 333 -12.18 6.65 -25.08
CA LEU A 333 -11.62 7.49 -26.16
C LEU A 333 -11.28 8.93 -25.74
N ASP A 334 -11.81 9.41 -24.61
CA ASP A 334 -11.73 10.81 -24.17
C ASP A 334 -11.15 10.99 -22.75
N LEU A 335 -10.64 9.94 -22.09
CA LEU A 335 -10.16 10.02 -20.70
C LEU A 335 -8.64 9.76 -20.63
N ALA A 336 -7.91 10.53 -19.82
CA ALA A 336 -6.53 10.19 -19.45
C ALA A 336 -6.58 9.33 -18.19
N GLU A 337 -6.06 8.10 -18.31
CA GLU A 337 -6.27 7.04 -17.33
C GLU A 337 -4.94 6.36 -16.98
N GLY A 338 -4.48 6.59 -15.75
CA GLY A 338 -3.30 5.94 -15.21
C GLY A 338 -3.69 4.94 -14.12
N PRO A 339 -3.14 3.72 -14.12
CA PRO A 339 -3.32 2.80 -13.00
C PRO A 339 -2.67 3.41 -11.75
N THR A 340 -3.45 3.53 -10.67
CA THR A 340 -2.96 4.08 -9.39
C THR A 340 -2.67 2.97 -8.38
N ASP A 341 -3.37 1.83 -8.48
CA ASP A 341 -3.13 0.67 -7.63
C ASP A 341 -3.58 -0.64 -8.31
N LEU A 342 -2.98 -1.77 -7.92
CA LEU A 342 -3.33 -3.11 -8.38
C LEU A 342 -3.26 -4.09 -7.22
N ILE A 343 -4.42 -4.62 -6.83
CA ILE A 343 -4.53 -5.52 -5.68
C ILE A 343 -5.04 -6.90 -6.10
N GLN A 344 -4.65 -7.95 -5.36
CA GLN A 344 -5.23 -9.28 -5.55
C GLN A 344 -6.70 -9.29 -5.14
N ASP A 345 -7.57 -9.98 -5.87
CA ASP A 345 -8.98 -10.12 -5.48
C ASP A 345 -9.23 -11.24 -4.44
N GLY A 346 -8.19 -11.96 -4.03
CA GLY A 346 -8.27 -13.11 -3.12
C GLY A 346 -8.80 -14.41 -3.74
N SER A 347 -9.18 -14.41 -5.02
CA SER A 347 -9.69 -15.55 -5.79
C SER A 347 -8.80 -15.93 -6.99
N GLY A 348 -7.60 -15.34 -7.09
CA GLY A 348 -6.63 -15.57 -8.17
C GLY A 348 -6.73 -14.54 -9.32
N GLY A 349 -7.64 -13.58 -9.22
CA GLY A 349 -7.71 -12.40 -10.07
C GLY A 349 -7.13 -11.17 -9.37
N VAL A 350 -7.45 -10.00 -9.93
CA VAL A 350 -7.01 -8.70 -9.45
C VAL A 350 -8.11 -7.65 -9.55
N ILE A 351 -7.97 -6.57 -8.81
CA ILE A 351 -8.75 -5.35 -8.96
C ILE A 351 -7.76 -4.25 -9.35
N LEU A 352 -7.94 -3.68 -10.54
CA LEU A 352 -7.20 -2.51 -10.99
C LEU A 352 -7.95 -1.24 -10.57
N VAL A 353 -7.23 -0.31 -9.96
CA VAL A 353 -7.73 1.03 -9.65
C VAL A 353 -7.02 2.03 -10.56
N ALA A 354 -7.77 2.97 -11.11
CA ALA A 354 -7.24 4.01 -11.98
C ALA A 354 -7.88 5.35 -11.69
N ALA A 355 -7.13 6.42 -11.93
CA ALA A 355 -7.65 7.78 -11.97
C ALA A 355 -7.97 8.14 -13.42
N ALA A 356 -9.19 8.59 -13.68
CA ALA A 356 -9.68 8.89 -15.03
C ALA A 356 -10.21 10.32 -15.14
N SER A 357 -9.70 11.09 -16.10
CA SER A 357 -10.15 12.47 -16.31
C SER A 357 -11.57 12.53 -16.88
N ASP A 358 -12.53 13.18 -16.23
CA ASP A 358 -13.87 13.56 -16.73
C ASP A 358 -14.83 12.38 -17.04
N ALA A 359 -14.74 11.26 -16.32
CA ALA A 359 -15.65 10.13 -16.53
C ALA A 359 -17.12 10.43 -16.14
N SER A 360 -17.35 11.42 -15.28
CA SER A 360 -18.66 11.92 -14.85
C SER A 360 -19.26 12.99 -15.77
N GLY A 361 -18.52 13.48 -16.78
CA GLY A 361 -18.95 14.55 -17.69
C GLY A 361 -18.83 15.96 -17.11
N VAL A 362 -18.08 16.11 -16.03
CA VAL A 362 -17.63 17.39 -15.45
C VAL A 362 -16.09 17.41 -15.41
N PRO A 363 -15.43 18.51 -15.81
CA PRO A 363 -13.97 18.62 -15.74
C PRO A 363 -13.45 18.29 -14.33
N GLY A 364 -12.71 17.18 -14.23
CA GLY A 364 -12.27 16.60 -12.97
C GLY A 364 -11.59 15.25 -13.20
N THR A 365 -11.21 14.57 -12.13
CA THR A 365 -10.64 13.22 -12.18
C THR A 365 -11.50 12.34 -11.28
N ASP A 366 -11.96 11.20 -11.79
CA ASP A 366 -12.76 10.22 -11.07
C ASP A 366 -11.90 9.01 -10.72
N VAL A 367 -12.29 8.29 -9.67
CA VAL A 367 -11.70 7.01 -9.30
C VAL A 367 -12.49 5.89 -9.95
N LEU A 368 -11.83 5.10 -10.80
CA LEU A 368 -12.39 3.94 -11.46
C LEU A 368 -11.77 2.66 -10.90
N ALA A 369 -12.57 1.60 -10.81
CA ALA A 369 -12.08 0.29 -10.41
C ALA A 369 -12.71 -0.83 -11.24
N GLN A 370 -11.92 -1.83 -11.60
CA GLN A 370 -12.39 -3.00 -12.35
C GLN A 370 -11.75 -4.27 -11.84
N ARG A 371 -12.58 -5.28 -11.62
CA ARG A 371 -12.14 -6.61 -11.21
C ARG A 371 -11.94 -7.51 -12.43
N VAL A 372 -10.79 -8.15 -12.51
CA VAL A 372 -10.37 -9.01 -13.62
C VAL A 372 -9.95 -10.37 -13.08
N ASP A 373 -10.48 -11.46 -13.64
CA ASP A 373 -10.03 -12.81 -13.27
C ASP A 373 -8.70 -13.22 -13.93
N ALA A 374 -8.16 -14.38 -13.55
CA ALA A 374 -6.91 -14.91 -14.12
C ALA A 374 -6.97 -15.19 -15.64
N ALA A 375 -8.18 -15.31 -16.21
CA ALA A 375 -8.42 -15.52 -17.63
C ALA A 375 -8.61 -14.21 -18.41
N GLY A 376 -8.57 -13.05 -17.74
CA GLY A 376 -8.74 -11.74 -18.36
C GLY A 376 -10.20 -11.33 -18.54
N VAL A 377 -11.13 -11.94 -17.80
CA VAL A 377 -12.56 -11.63 -17.86
C VAL A 377 -12.91 -10.56 -16.82
N PHE A 378 -13.62 -9.52 -17.25
CA PHE A 378 -14.16 -8.49 -16.36
C PHE A 378 -15.33 -9.00 -15.53
N LEU A 379 -15.24 -8.79 -14.21
CA LEU A 379 -16.20 -9.33 -13.24
C LEU A 379 -17.19 -8.29 -12.71
N TRP A 380 -16.94 -6.97 -12.88
CA TRP A 380 -17.88 -5.90 -12.51
C TRP A 380 -18.63 -5.31 -13.71
N GLY A 381 -18.72 -6.09 -14.78
CA GLY A 381 -19.34 -5.68 -16.04
C GLY A 381 -18.32 -5.23 -17.07
N ALA A 382 -18.81 -4.88 -18.27
CA ALA A 382 -17.96 -4.54 -19.40
C ALA A 382 -17.28 -3.15 -19.29
N GLN A 383 -17.70 -2.33 -18.34
CA GLN A 383 -17.13 -1.03 -18.04
C GLN A 383 -16.67 -1.01 -16.58
N PRO A 384 -15.61 -0.26 -16.25
CA PRO A 384 -15.18 -0.11 -14.86
C PRO A 384 -16.28 0.53 -14.01
N VAL A 385 -16.26 0.23 -12.71
CA VAL A 385 -17.09 0.90 -11.71
C VAL A 385 -16.53 2.29 -11.47
N ASN A 386 -17.34 3.33 -11.67
CA ASN A 386 -17.01 4.68 -11.20
C ASN A 386 -17.32 4.77 -9.70
N VAL A 387 -16.26 4.81 -8.90
CA VAL A 387 -16.32 4.83 -7.43
C VAL A 387 -16.74 6.23 -6.95
N THR A 388 -16.43 7.26 -7.73
CA THR A 388 -16.71 8.66 -7.43
C THR A 388 -17.47 9.32 -8.58
N PRO A 389 -18.71 8.91 -8.88
CA PRO A 389 -19.46 9.34 -10.07
C PRO A 389 -19.99 10.80 -9.99
N TRP A 390 -19.46 11.59 -9.08
CA TRP A 390 -19.93 12.94 -8.79
C TRP A 390 -19.03 13.96 -9.48
N ALA A 391 -19.49 15.22 -9.55
CA ALA A 391 -18.83 16.30 -10.28
C ALA A 391 -17.53 16.84 -9.62
N GLU A 392 -16.87 16.03 -8.80
CA GLU A 392 -15.84 16.43 -7.85
C GLU A 392 -14.47 15.88 -8.28
N GLN A 393 -13.39 16.62 -8.06
CA GLN A 393 -12.05 16.17 -8.46
C GLN A 393 -11.44 15.25 -7.38
N GLN A 394 -11.11 14.04 -7.79
CA GLN A 394 -10.57 12.98 -6.95
C GLN A 394 -9.21 12.53 -7.48
N ASP A 395 -8.25 12.29 -6.59
CA ASP A 395 -6.88 11.94 -6.99
C ASP A 395 -6.25 10.90 -6.06
N PHE A 396 -5.15 10.29 -6.49
CA PHE A 396 -4.32 9.39 -5.69
C PHE A 396 -5.09 8.26 -5.00
N ALA A 397 -5.94 7.56 -5.75
CA ALA A 397 -6.68 6.43 -5.21
C ALA A 397 -5.76 5.23 -4.93
N VAL A 398 -5.82 4.74 -3.70
CA VAL A 398 -5.07 3.58 -3.22
C VAL A 398 -6.06 2.58 -2.60
N ALA A 399 -5.75 1.28 -2.66
CA ALA A 399 -6.67 0.24 -2.29
C ALA A 399 -6.03 -0.94 -1.55
N VAL A 400 -6.86 -1.66 -0.80
CA VAL A 400 -6.50 -2.94 -0.18
C VAL A 400 -7.63 -3.94 -0.37
N PRO A 401 -7.33 -5.23 -0.54
CA PRO A 401 -8.36 -6.22 -0.78
C PRO A 401 -9.20 -6.44 0.47
N ASP A 402 -10.50 -6.68 0.30
CA ASP A 402 -11.40 -7.05 1.41
C ASP A 402 -11.34 -8.55 1.77
N GLY A 403 -10.55 -9.32 1.01
CA GLY A 403 -10.38 -10.77 1.14
C GLY A 403 -11.58 -11.60 0.66
N ARG A 404 -12.55 -10.98 -0.01
CA ARG A 404 -13.81 -11.58 -0.47
C ARG A 404 -14.13 -11.24 -1.92
N GLY A 405 -13.17 -10.72 -2.68
CA GLY A 405 -13.36 -10.29 -4.07
C GLY A 405 -13.75 -8.83 -4.25
N GLY A 406 -13.84 -8.07 -3.15
CA GLY A 406 -14.02 -6.62 -3.14
C GLY A 406 -12.74 -5.88 -2.71
N ALA A 407 -12.89 -4.58 -2.48
CA ALA A 407 -11.78 -3.70 -2.15
C ALA A 407 -12.22 -2.59 -1.20
N TYR A 408 -11.34 -2.21 -0.28
CA TYR A 408 -11.42 -0.92 0.40
C TYR A 408 -10.52 0.06 -0.32
N LEU A 409 -11.04 1.24 -0.67
CA LEU A 409 -10.31 2.29 -1.36
C LEU A 409 -10.27 3.54 -0.51
N ALA A 410 -9.17 4.30 -0.61
CA ALA A 410 -9.07 5.66 -0.11
C ALA A 410 -8.54 6.57 -1.22
N TRP A 411 -8.94 7.83 -1.21
CA TRP A 411 -8.53 8.81 -2.23
C TRP A 411 -8.54 10.23 -1.64
N VAL A 412 -7.91 11.15 -2.36
CA VAL A 412 -7.89 12.58 -2.04
C VAL A 412 -9.08 13.24 -2.71
N ASP A 413 -9.95 13.85 -1.92
CA ASP A 413 -11.08 14.66 -2.38
C ASP A 413 -10.71 16.14 -2.38
N LYS A 414 -10.59 16.74 -3.56
CA LYS A 414 -10.16 18.13 -3.72
C LYS A 414 -11.31 19.14 -3.63
N PHE A 415 -12.53 18.71 -3.29
CA PHE A 415 -13.72 19.55 -3.33
C PHE A 415 -14.28 19.96 -1.95
N SER A 416 -13.93 19.25 -0.88
CA SER A 416 -14.49 19.51 0.46
C SER A 416 -13.96 20.81 1.09
N ASP A 417 -14.76 21.87 1.00
CA ASP A 417 -14.52 23.20 1.58
C ASP A 417 -13.23 23.90 1.10
N PRO A 418 -13.30 24.82 0.12
CA PRO A 418 -12.16 25.67 -0.21
C PRO A 418 -11.65 26.39 1.06
N PRO A 419 -10.37 26.20 1.46
CA PRO A 419 -9.26 25.65 0.68
C PRO A 419 -8.72 24.32 1.26
N GLY A 420 -9.48 23.21 1.17
CA GLY A 420 -9.06 21.91 1.71
C GLY A 420 -9.12 20.76 0.71
N TYR A 421 -8.18 19.82 0.87
CA TYR A 421 -8.23 18.50 0.26
C TYR A 421 -8.48 17.51 1.40
N ASP A 422 -9.47 16.65 1.27
CA ASP A 422 -9.88 15.70 2.29
C ASP A 422 -9.44 14.28 1.93
N ILE A 423 -9.38 13.37 2.90
CA ILE A 423 -9.18 11.94 2.62
C ILE A 423 -10.50 11.20 2.81
N MET A 424 -10.99 10.63 1.71
CA MET A 424 -12.23 9.87 1.66
C MET A 424 -11.95 8.38 1.46
N ALA A 425 -12.90 7.53 1.81
CA ALA A 425 -12.79 6.09 1.61
C ALA A 425 -14.14 5.41 1.34
N GLN A 426 -14.10 4.25 0.68
CA GLN A 426 -15.27 3.45 0.30
C GLN A 426 -14.93 1.96 0.29
N HIS A 427 -15.92 1.12 0.54
CA HIS A 427 -15.84 -0.33 0.34
C HIS A 427 -16.65 -0.75 -0.88
N LEU A 428 -16.00 -1.43 -1.83
CA LEU A 428 -16.66 -2.10 -2.94
C LEU A 428 -16.80 -3.59 -2.60
N SER A 429 -18.01 -4.12 -2.76
CA SER A 429 -18.28 -5.56 -2.65
C SER A 429 -17.67 -6.37 -3.79
N GLU A 430 -17.78 -7.70 -3.71
CA GLU A 430 -17.30 -8.61 -4.75
C GLU A 430 -17.97 -8.41 -6.12
N GLN A 431 -19.14 -7.76 -6.16
CA GLN A 431 -19.86 -7.37 -7.37
C GLN A 431 -19.59 -5.90 -7.80
N GLY A 432 -18.69 -5.19 -7.13
CA GLY A 432 -18.37 -3.80 -7.46
C GLY A 432 -19.41 -2.79 -6.98
N VAL A 433 -20.30 -3.20 -6.06
CA VAL A 433 -21.32 -2.32 -5.49
C VAL A 433 -20.73 -1.60 -4.27
N PRO A 434 -20.76 -0.25 -4.19
CA PRO A 434 -20.40 0.51 -2.99
C PRO A 434 -21.22 0.09 -1.77
N GLN A 435 -20.57 -0.09 -0.63
CA GLN A 435 -21.19 -0.58 0.60
C GLN A 435 -21.40 0.51 1.64
N TRP A 436 -20.48 1.46 1.77
CA TRP A 436 -20.60 2.57 2.72
C TRP A 436 -21.51 3.65 2.15
N ALA A 437 -22.39 4.17 3.02
CA ALA A 437 -23.43 5.10 2.64
C ALA A 437 -22.89 6.39 1.99
N GLY A 438 -23.74 7.02 1.17
CA GLY A 438 -23.44 8.32 0.55
C GLY A 438 -22.24 8.28 -0.40
N HIS A 439 -21.35 9.26 -0.26
CA HIS A 439 -20.17 9.42 -1.10
C HIS A 439 -18.93 8.68 -0.55
N GLY A 440 -19.15 7.76 0.38
CA GLY A 440 -18.09 7.17 1.20
C GLY A 440 -17.95 7.90 2.54
N VAL A 441 -16.90 7.53 3.28
CA VAL A 441 -16.62 8.02 4.62
C VAL A 441 -15.37 8.87 4.61
N ALA A 442 -15.45 10.07 5.19
CA ALA A 442 -14.30 10.92 5.41
C ALA A 442 -13.41 10.35 6.52
N ALA A 443 -12.18 9.99 6.19
CA ALA A 443 -11.13 9.71 7.17
C ALA A 443 -10.76 10.99 7.94
N VAL A 444 -10.77 12.12 7.21
CA VAL A 444 -10.60 13.49 7.67
C VAL A 444 -11.39 14.41 6.74
N ALA A 445 -12.04 15.42 7.34
CA ALA A 445 -12.67 16.53 6.63
C ALA A 445 -12.44 17.84 7.38
N LEU A 446 -11.26 18.43 7.21
CA LEU A 446 -10.81 19.62 7.95
C LEU A 446 -10.13 20.62 7.01
N SER A 447 -10.19 21.90 7.39
CA SER A 447 -9.46 22.95 6.69
C SER A 447 -7.96 22.66 6.64
N GLY A 448 -7.37 22.86 5.46
CA GLY A 448 -5.98 22.52 5.17
C GLY A 448 -5.92 21.45 4.08
N VAL A 449 -4.75 21.25 3.48
CA VAL A 449 -4.55 20.17 2.51
C VAL A 449 -4.34 18.87 3.28
N GLN A 450 -4.98 17.78 2.86
CA GLN A 450 -4.62 16.42 3.21
C GLN A 450 -4.34 15.64 1.93
N ASP A 451 -3.17 15.02 1.84
CA ASP A 451 -2.67 14.45 0.59
C ASP A 451 -1.78 13.23 0.83
N ASN A 452 -1.35 12.57 -0.25
CA ASN A 452 -0.42 11.45 -0.26
C ASN A 452 -0.87 10.30 0.65
N ALA A 453 -2.15 9.94 0.52
CA ALA A 453 -2.73 8.83 1.24
C ALA A 453 -2.02 7.51 0.91
N ARG A 454 -1.85 6.68 1.94
CA ARG A 454 -1.35 5.31 1.87
C ARG A 454 -2.23 4.42 2.71
N VAL A 455 -2.49 3.20 2.23
CA VAL A 455 -3.40 2.26 2.90
C VAL A 455 -2.75 0.92 3.14
N ILE A 456 -3.14 0.28 4.24
CA ILE A 456 -2.91 -1.15 4.48
C ILE A 456 -4.19 -1.78 4.99
N SER A 457 -4.34 -3.09 4.80
CA SER A 457 -5.42 -3.84 5.43
C SER A 457 -5.25 -3.80 6.95
N ASP A 458 -6.36 -3.67 7.68
CA ASP A 458 -6.35 -3.80 9.14
C ASP A 458 -6.25 -5.26 9.62
N GLY A 459 -6.12 -6.21 8.68
CA GLY A 459 -6.08 -7.65 8.95
C GLY A 459 -7.45 -8.26 9.28
N ALA A 460 -8.53 -7.49 9.12
CA ALA A 460 -9.90 -7.90 9.40
C ALA A 460 -10.86 -7.52 8.26
N GLN A 461 -11.74 -6.54 8.48
CA GLN A 461 -12.75 -6.09 7.51
C GLN A 461 -12.70 -4.57 7.47
N GLY A 462 -11.54 -4.04 7.12
CA GLY A 462 -11.29 -2.62 7.08
C GLY A 462 -9.90 -2.29 6.56
N LEU A 463 -9.62 -1.01 6.59
CA LEU A 463 -8.34 -0.44 6.21
C LEU A 463 -7.80 0.47 7.31
N ILE A 464 -6.49 0.67 7.29
CA ILE A 464 -5.84 1.79 7.96
C ILE A 464 -5.30 2.69 6.85
N VAL A 465 -5.67 3.97 6.89
CA VAL A 465 -5.17 5.01 5.97
C VAL A 465 -4.29 5.98 6.75
N ALA A 466 -3.14 6.32 6.20
CA ALA A 466 -2.25 7.37 6.68
C ALA A 466 -2.04 8.42 5.59
N TRP A 467 -1.81 9.67 5.97
CA TRP A 467 -1.67 10.79 5.03
C TRP A 467 -0.78 11.90 5.60
N GLN A 468 -0.32 12.79 4.71
CA GLN A 468 0.29 14.06 5.05
C GLN A 468 -0.79 15.11 5.30
N ASP A 469 -0.66 15.88 6.37
CA ASP A 469 -1.72 16.75 6.86
C ASP A 469 -1.22 18.16 7.14
N TYR A 470 -1.75 19.13 6.41
CA TYR A 470 -1.37 20.54 6.47
C TYR A 470 -2.33 21.37 7.34
N ARG A 471 -3.12 20.74 8.23
CA ARG A 471 -4.09 21.47 9.09
C ARG A 471 -3.43 22.39 10.12
N ASN A 472 -2.19 22.08 10.53
CA ASN A 472 -1.47 22.80 11.58
C ASN A 472 -0.46 23.79 11.01
N ASP A 473 0.20 23.44 9.90
CA ASP A 473 1.15 24.26 9.18
C ASP A 473 0.94 24.03 7.65
N PRO A 474 0.64 25.08 6.86
CA PRO A 474 0.40 24.95 5.43
C PRO A 474 1.68 24.69 4.61
N ASP A 475 2.86 24.93 5.18
CA ASP A 475 4.14 24.74 4.49
C ASP A 475 4.82 23.41 4.89
N ASN A 476 4.49 22.87 6.06
CA ASN A 476 5.10 21.66 6.61
C ASN A 476 4.00 20.68 7.08
N PRO A 477 3.81 19.54 6.40
CA PRO A 477 2.80 18.57 6.79
C PRO A 477 3.19 17.78 8.04
N ASP A 478 2.20 17.55 8.89
CA ASP A 478 2.23 16.53 9.94
C ASP A 478 1.76 15.17 9.38
N LEU A 479 1.91 14.09 10.16
CA LEU A 479 1.44 12.76 9.77
C LEU A 479 0.30 12.25 10.66
N PHE A 480 -0.80 11.89 10.01
CA PHE A 480 -2.01 11.39 10.64
C PHE A 480 -2.44 10.05 10.05
N ALA A 481 -3.18 9.27 10.83
CA ALA A 481 -3.78 8.03 10.36
C ALA A 481 -5.17 7.79 10.96
N GLN A 482 -5.97 6.99 10.26
CA GLN A 482 -7.33 6.61 10.64
C GLN A 482 -7.55 5.14 10.33
N ARG A 483 -8.36 4.48 11.14
CA ARG A 483 -8.84 3.13 10.87
C ARG A 483 -10.33 3.14 10.58
N ILE A 484 -10.71 2.54 9.46
CA ILE A 484 -12.09 2.48 8.98
C ILE A 484 -12.49 1.01 8.76
N SER A 485 -13.64 0.58 9.28
CA SER A 485 -14.03 -0.84 9.22
C SER A 485 -15.53 -1.05 9.08
N ASP A 486 -15.90 -2.16 8.44
CA ASP A 486 -17.26 -2.68 8.40
C ASP A 486 -17.73 -3.21 9.76
N LEU A 487 -16.78 -3.53 10.65
CA LEU A 487 -17.07 -4.13 11.95
C LEU A 487 -17.43 -3.05 12.98
N HIS A 488 -18.58 -3.26 13.63
CA HIS A 488 -19.10 -2.36 14.66
C HIS A 488 -18.38 -2.44 16.02
N GLN A 489 -17.25 -3.12 16.11
CA GLN A 489 -16.54 -3.34 17.37
C GLN A 489 -15.03 -3.15 17.22
N LEU A 490 -14.45 -2.50 18.25
CA LEU A 490 -13.01 -2.49 18.50
C LEU A 490 -12.49 -3.93 18.48
N ILE A 491 -11.55 -4.21 17.56
CA ILE A 491 -10.83 -5.49 17.57
C ILE A 491 -9.89 -5.47 18.78
N PHE A 492 -10.30 -6.11 19.86
CA PHE A 492 -9.38 -6.46 20.93
C PHE A 492 -8.46 -7.58 20.41
N PRO A 493 -7.13 -7.43 20.51
CA PRO A 493 -6.24 -8.52 20.14
C PRO A 493 -6.64 -9.75 20.96
N LEU A 494 -6.88 -10.87 20.27
CA LEU A 494 -6.96 -12.18 20.90
C LEU A 494 -5.65 -12.38 21.66
N MET A 495 -5.68 -12.23 22.99
CA MET A 495 -4.58 -12.70 23.82
C MET A 495 -4.42 -14.19 23.54
N ARG A 496 -3.45 -14.55 22.69
CA ARG A 496 -3.02 -15.93 22.56
C ARG A 496 -2.52 -16.31 23.95
N LYS A 497 -3.34 -17.09 24.65
CA LYS A 497 -2.95 -17.71 25.91
C LYS A 497 -1.76 -18.60 25.57
N HIS A 498 -0.55 -18.12 25.84
CA HIS A 498 0.62 -18.99 25.89
C HIS A 498 0.26 -20.12 26.85
N SER A 499 0.03 -21.32 26.33
CA SER A 499 -0.07 -22.53 27.13
C SER A 499 1.34 -22.92 27.58
N GLY A 500 1.98 -22.04 28.35
CA GLY A 500 3.09 -22.38 29.21
C GLY A 500 2.51 -23.07 30.43
N GLN A 501 2.87 -24.33 30.63
CA GLN A 501 2.50 -25.11 31.81
C GLN A 501 2.99 -24.40 33.08
N ALA A 502 2.12 -23.62 33.71
CA ALA A 502 2.27 -23.27 35.12
C ALA A 502 1.63 -24.40 35.93
N GLN A 503 2.47 -25.24 36.53
CA GLN A 503 2.04 -26.11 37.63
C GLN A 503 1.61 -25.20 38.80
N GLY A 504 0.30 -24.99 38.93
CA GLY A 504 -0.32 -24.46 40.15
C GLY A 504 -0.61 -25.59 41.13
N PRO A 505 -0.50 -25.36 42.46
CA PRO A 505 -0.63 -26.40 43.46
C PRO A 505 -2.07 -26.91 43.56
N ALA A 506 -2.20 -28.19 43.91
CA ALA A 506 -3.46 -28.89 44.08
C ALA A 506 -4.37 -28.18 45.10
N LEU A 507 -5.58 -27.82 44.66
CA LEU A 507 -6.67 -27.44 45.55
C LEU A 507 -7.24 -28.73 46.17
N THR A 508 -7.16 -28.83 47.49
CA THR A 508 -7.82 -29.88 48.28
C THR A 508 -9.32 -29.62 48.37
N ASN A 509 -10.10 -30.69 48.24
CA ASN A 509 -11.55 -30.69 48.37
C ASN A 509 -11.99 -30.45 49.82
N GLU A 510 -12.70 -29.35 50.06
CA GLU A 510 -13.61 -29.04 51.18
C GLU A 510 -14.22 -27.66 50.81
N GLU A 511 -15.51 -27.39 50.68
CA GLU A 511 -16.77 -27.98 51.14
C GLU A 511 -17.90 -27.68 50.11
N LYS A 512 -19.03 -28.36 50.31
CA LYS A 512 -20.24 -28.43 49.47
C LYS A 512 -21.03 -27.15 49.31
#